data_AF-A0A3L9DU43-F1
#
_entry.id   AF-A0A3L9DU43-F1
#
_cell.length_a   1.000
_cell.length_b   1.000
_cell.length_c   1.000
_cell.angle_alpha   90.00
_cell.angle_beta   90.00
_cell.angle_gamma   90.00
#
_symmetry.space_group_name_H-M   'P 1'
#
loop_
_entity.id
_entity.type
_entity.pdbx_description
1 polymer ?
#
loop_
_entity_poly.entity_id
_entity_poly.type
_entity_poly.pdbx_seq_one_letter_code
_entity_poly.pdbx_strand_id
1 'polypeptide(L)'
;MTEIFRLFRLGLDLGYKEEYKQIGYTNFTQSMALEPGTLAMYGSHLPEDYSQQIVVERYDNEEAYQKHIQSSHFKAFVGLAQKALTSREVVTLVPQLLLQKPTALRIFDDKQLAVRLATVTVSDSKAFSEIVLPEMQTSMEKEDGVWVMYAGTDVDNPNTWYFFEVYQNETAYEQHRETPHFKDYIERSAKLVLDKHLQTLHGDMLVNRG
;
A
#
# COMPACT_ATOMS: atom_id res chain seq x y z
N MET A 1 10.93 18.67 -1.17
CA MET A 1 9.56 18.45 -1.68
C MET A 1 8.99 17.28 -0.90
N THR A 2 7.69 17.31 -0.58
CA THR A 2 7.07 16.26 0.24
C THR A 2 6.52 15.18 -0.67
N GLU A 3 6.83 13.92 -0.35
CA GLU A 3 6.31 12.77 -1.06
C GLU A 3 4.78 12.66 -0.93
N ILE A 4 4.10 12.26 -1.98
CA ILE A 4 2.65 12.00 -1.97
C ILE A 4 2.44 10.52 -1.71
N PHE A 5 1.62 10.21 -0.70
CA PHE A 5 1.22 8.85 -0.36
C PHE A 5 -0.30 8.77 -0.26
N ARG A 6 -0.91 7.90 -1.07
CA ARG A 6 -2.37 7.77 -1.13
C ARG A 6 -2.80 6.32 -1.13
N LEU A 7 -3.92 6.08 -0.46
CA LEU A 7 -4.65 4.82 -0.51
C LEU A 7 -6.02 5.08 -1.11
N PHE A 8 -6.44 4.22 -2.01
CA PHE A 8 -7.73 4.25 -2.66
C PHE A 8 -8.47 2.97 -2.31
N ARG A 9 -9.76 3.10 -1.96
CA ARG A 9 -10.70 1.97 -1.90
C ARG A 9 -11.71 2.17 -3.01
N LEU A 10 -11.78 1.21 -3.92
CA LEU A 10 -12.62 1.31 -5.11
C LEU A 10 -13.59 0.14 -5.15
N GLY A 11 -14.87 0.44 -5.33
CA GLY A 11 -15.87 -0.54 -5.71
C GLY A 11 -15.88 -0.72 -7.22
N LEU A 12 -15.76 -1.96 -7.70
CA LEU A 12 -15.72 -2.31 -9.12
C LEU A 12 -16.98 -3.07 -9.53
N ASP A 13 -17.64 -2.62 -10.58
CA ASP A 13 -18.61 -3.43 -11.31
C ASP A 13 -17.88 -4.56 -12.04
N LEU A 14 -18.17 -5.81 -11.63
CA LEU A 14 -17.53 -7.01 -12.16
C LEU A 14 -17.81 -7.24 -13.66
N GLY A 15 -18.81 -6.58 -14.26
CA GLY A 15 -18.98 -6.55 -15.71
C GLY A 15 -17.78 -5.95 -16.46
N TYR A 16 -16.97 -5.13 -15.78
CA TYR A 16 -15.75 -4.51 -16.33
C TYR A 16 -14.45 -5.17 -15.86
N LYS A 17 -14.51 -6.31 -15.16
CA LYS A 17 -13.33 -6.97 -14.55
C LYS A 17 -12.14 -7.10 -15.49
N GLU A 18 -12.34 -7.67 -16.68
CA GLU A 18 -11.23 -7.90 -17.61
C GLU A 18 -10.67 -6.60 -18.20
N GLU A 19 -11.53 -5.62 -18.48
CA GLU A 19 -11.10 -4.30 -18.95
C GLU A 19 -10.30 -3.56 -17.86
N TYR A 20 -10.74 -3.66 -16.60
CA TYR A 20 -10.04 -3.11 -15.43
C TYR A 20 -8.65 -3.69 -15.26
N LYS A 21 -8.50 -5.01 -15.37
CA LYS A 21 -7.19 -5.68 -15.33
C LYS A 21 -6.25 -5.18 -16.43
N GLN A 22 -6.74 -5.10 -17.66
CA GLN A 22 -5.92 -4.69 -18.81
C GLN A 22 -5.50 -3.22 -18.75
N ILE A 23 -6.44 -2.34 -18.38
CA ILE A 23 -6.17 -0.90 -18.25
C ILE A 23 -5.27 -0.64 -17.05
N GLY A 24 -5.50 -1.31 -15.92
CA GLY A 24 -4.63 -1.25 -14.75
C GLY A 24 -3.20 -1.70 -15.06
N TYR A 25 -3.04 -2.82 -15.76
CA TYR A 25 -1.72 -3.32 -16.19
C TYR A 25 -0.98 -2.29 -17.04
N THR A 26 -1.68 -1.69 -18.01
CA THR A 26 -1.11 -0.65 -18.89
C THR A 26 -0.75 0.60 -18.08
N ASN A 27 -1.62 1.04 -17.17
CA ASN A 27 -1.36 2.19 -16.30
C ASN A 27 -0.07 1.98 -15.51
N PHE A 28 0.04 0.87 -14.77
CA PHE A 28 1.16 0.59 -13.88
C PHE A 28 2.48 0.41 -14.64
N THR A 29 2.46 -0.34 -15.75
CA THR A 29 3.67 -0.59 -16.54
C THR A 29 4.17 0.67 -17.23
N GLN A 30 3.27 1.49 -17.80
CA GLN A 30 3.64 2.74 -18.44
C GLN A 30 4.13 3.78 -17.43
N SER A 31 3.50 3.89 -16.25
CA SER A 31 3.98 4.80 -15.21
C SER A 31 5.40 4.45 -14.77
N MET A 32 5.70 3.17 -14.56
CA MET A 32 7.07 2.76 -14.22
C MET A 32 8.09 3.05 -15.33
N ALA A 33 7.69 2.87 -16.60
CA ALA A 33 8.57 3.07 -17.75
C ALA A 33 8.80 4.55 -18.09
N LEU A 34 7.78 5.40 -17.95
CA LEU A 34 7.78 6.77 -18.49
C LEU A 34 7.84 7.87 -17.43
N GLU A 35 7.55 7.55 -16.16
CA GLU A 35 7.35 8.57 -15.11
C GLU A 35 8.33 8.35 -13.94
N PRO A 36 9.57 8.87 -14.03
CA PRO A 36 10.58 8.70 -12.97
C PRO A 36 10.11 9.09 -11.57
N GLY A 37 9.18 10.03 -11.46
CA GLY A 37 8.61 10.49 -10.19
C GLY A 37 7.46 9.63 -9.65
N THR A 38 6.93 8.65 -10.40
CA THR A 38 6.00 7.64 -9.87
C THR A 38 6.83 6.55 -9.21
N LEU A 39 6.82 6.50 -7.86
CA LEU A 39 7.75 5.71 -7.05
C LEU A 39 7.25 4.29 -6.79
N ALA A 40 5.96 4.15 -6.52
CA ALA A 40 5.31 2.86 -6.30
C ALA A 40 3.82 2.92 -6.63
N MET A 41 3.29 1.81 -7.14
CA MET A 41 1.86 1.58 -7.33
C MET A 41 1.56 0.11 -7.00
N TYR A 42 0.59 -0.10 -6.12
CA TYR A 42 0.15 -1.44 -5.70
C TYR A 42 -1.35 -1.55 -5.87
N GLY A 43 -1.79 -2.37 -6.83
CA GLY A 43 -3.18 -2.73 -7.06
C GLY A 43 -3.44 -4.09 -6.43
N SER A 44 -4.52 -4.18 -5.68
CA SER A 44 -4.91 -5.38 -4.95
C SER A 44 -6.42 -5.47 -4.80
N HIS A 45 -6.93 -6.63 -4.42
CA HIS A 45 -8.34 -6.81 -4.06
C HIS A 45 -8.50 -7.61 -2.77
N LEU A 46 -9.69 -7.57 -2.18
CA LEU A 46 -10.02 -8.43 -1.05
C LEU A 46 -10.15 -9.89 -1.52
N PRO A 47 -9.57 -10.87 -0.81
CA PRO A 47 -9.76 -12.28 -1.12
C PRO A 47 -11.25 -12.63 -1.24
N GLU A 48 -11.59 -13.41 -2.27
CA GLU A 48 -12.97 -13.81 -2.60
C GLU A 48 -13.95 -12.68 -2.98
N ASP A 49 -13.52 -11.41 -2.98
CA ASP A 49 -14.33 -10.27 -3.41
C ASP A 49 -13.54 -9.32 -4.32
N TYR A 50 -13.50 -9.67 -5.60
CA TYR A 50 -12.90 -8.84 -6.64
C TYR A 50 -13.65 -7.51 -6.85
N SER A 51 -14.84 -7.30 -6.28
CA SER A 51 -15.49 -6.00 -6.40
C SER A 51 -14.85 -4.95 -5.48
N GLN A 52 -14.08 -5.37 -4.48
CA GLN A 52 -13.42 -4.50 -3.52
C GLN A 52 -11.93 -4.39 -3.84
N GLN A 53 -11.56 -3.29 -4.49
CA GLN A 53 -10.20 -3.01 -4.92
C GLN A 53 -9.52 -2.04 -3.96
N ILE A 54 -8.24 -2.24 -3.73
CA ILE A 54 -7.35 -1.37 -2.96
C ILE A 54 -6.20 -0.95 -3.87
N VAL A 55 -5.93 0.35 -3.96
CA VAL A 55 -4.77 0.88 -4.68
C VAL A 55 -3.93 1.74 -3.74
N VAL A 56 -2.62 1.52 -3.72
CA VAL A 56 -1.68 2.35 -2.96
C VAL A 56 -0.70 2.97 -3.94
N GLU A 57 -0.54 4.29 -3.89
CA GLU A 57 0.31 5.04 -4.82
C GLU A 57 1.27 5.96 -4.08
N ARG A 58 2.49 6.06 -4.60
CA ARG A 58 3.56 6.95 -4.13
C ARG A 58 4.15 7.77 -5.26
N TYR A 59 4.30 9.07 -5.03
CA TYR A 59 4.95 9.98 -5.96
C TYR A 59 5.98 10.84 -5.25
N ASP A 60 7.11 11.08 -5.89
CA ASP A 60 8.23 11.85 -5.34
C ASP A 60 7.78 13.24 -4.83
N ASN A 61 6.84 13.86 -5.53
CA ASN A 61 6.29 15.17 -5.21
C ASN A 61 5.01 15.47 -6.02
N GLU A 62 4.43 16.65 -5.79
CA GLU A 62 3.25 17.13 -6.52
C GLU A 62 3.48 17.24 -8.04
N GLU A 63 4.66 17.66 -8.51
CA GLU A 63 4.94 17.73 -9.96
C GLU A 63 4.90 16.34 -10.61
N ALA A 64 5.45 15.33 -9.93
CA ALA A 64 5.39 13.95 -10.38
C ALA A 64 3.95 13.44 -10.45
N TYR A 65 3.14 13.72 -9.43
CA TYR A 65 1.72 13.38 -9.42
C TYR A 65 0.94 14.08 -10.55
N GLN A 66 1.21 15.37 -10.79
CA GLN A 66 0.59 16.11 -11.88
C GLN A 66 0.95 15.53 -13.26
N LYS A 67 2.20 15.08 -13.47
CA LYS A 67 2.60 14.37 -14.69
C LYS A 67 1.82 13.07 -14.86
N HIS A 68 1.69 12.29 -13.79
CA HIS A 68 0.93 11.04 -13.80
C HIS A 68 -0.52 11.26 -14.23
N ILE A 69 -1.25 12.19 -13.58
CA ILE A 69 -2.67 12.38 -13.90
C ILE A 69 -2.93 12.98 -15.29
N GLN A 70 -1.92 13.59 -15.90
CA GLN A 70 -1.98 14.13 -17.26
C GLN A 70 -1.60 13.11 -18.33
N SER A 71 -1.05 11.96 -17.95
CA SER A 71 -0.58 10.92 -18.86
C SER A 71 -1.72 10.26 -19.62
N SER A 72 -1.42 9.71 -20.81
CA SER A 72 -2.42 9.02 -21.63
C SER A 72 -2.94 7.75 -20.96
N HIS A 73 -2.08 7.02 -20.25
CA HIS A 73 -2.41 5.75 -19.59
C HIS A 73 -3.28 5.98 -18.34
N PHE A 74 -3.02 7.02 -17.54
CA PHE A 74 -3.92 7.39 -16.45
C PHE A 74 -5.26 7.92 -16.96
N LYS A 75 -5.28 8.73 -18.02
CA LYS A 75 -6.54 9.20 -18.64
C LYS A 75 -7.39 8.05 -19.18
N ALA A 76 -6.76 7.00 -19.72
CA ALA A 76 -7.47 5.77 -20.11
C ALA A 76 -8.10 5.08 -18.89
N PHE A 77 -7.36 4.98 -17.76
CA PHE A 77 -7.91 4.50 -16.49
C PHE A 77 -9.10 5.33 -16.01
N VAL A 78 -9.01 6.67 -16.04
CA VAL A 78 -10.13 7.56 -15.67
C VAL A 78 -11.35 7.32 -16.56
N GLY A 79 -11.16 7.15 -17.87
CA GLY A 79 -12.25 6.86 -18.81
C GLY A 79 -12.98 5.54 -18.50
N LEU A 80 -12.24 4.50 -18.08
CA LEU A 80 -12.84 3.28 -17.56
C LEU A 80 -13.52 3.51 -16.21
N ALA A 81 -12.85 4.20 -15.29
CA ALA A 81 -13.31 4.37 -13.93
C ALA A 81 -14.69 5.07 -13.86
N GLN A 82 -14.97 6.00 -14.77
CA GLN A 82 -16.26 6.69 -14.87
C GLN A 82 -17.46 5.76 -15.12
N LYS A 83 -17.24 4.61 -15.78
CA LYS A 83 -18.28 3.61 -16.07
C LYS A 83 -18.21 2.39 -15.16
N ALA A 84 -17.00 2.02 -14.71
CA ALA A 84 -16.76 0.76 -14.03
C ALA A 84 -16.75 0.86 -12.50
N LEU A 85 -16.50 2.04 -11.91
CA LEU A 85 -16.45 2.17 -10.46
C LEU A 85 -17.83 2.47 -9.87
N THR A 86 -18.23 1.66 -8.90
CA THR A 86 -19.45 1.84 -8.11
C THR A 86 -19.20 2.70 -6.87
N SER A 87 -17.96 2.74 -6.37
CA SER A 87 -17.53 3.63 -5.30
C SER A 87 -16.05 4.01 -5.44
N ARG A 88 -15.69 5.15 -4.86
CA ARG A 88 -14.31 5.63 -4.80
C ARG A 88 -14.09 6.43 -3.51
N GLU A 89 -13.22 5.90 -2.67
CA GLU A 89 -12.69 6.57 -1.48
C GLU A 89 -11.20 6.82 -1.66
N VAL A 90 -10.72 7.96 -1.17
CA VAL A 90 -9.30 8.31 -1.17
C VAL A 90 -8.91 8.73 0.24
N VAL A 91 -7.89 8.07 0.78
CA VAL A 91 -7.22 8.47 2.02
C VAL A 91 -5.89 9.10 1.64
N THR A 92 -5.71 10.38 1.99
CA THR A 92 -4.43 11.06 1.83
C THR A 92 -3.62 10.85 3.09
N LEU A 93 -2.41 10.31 2.94
CA LEU A 93 -1.57 9.92 4.07
C LEU A 93 -0.37 10.86 4.19
N VAL A 94 -0.06 11.25 5.42
CA VAL A 94 1.23 11.85 5.77
C VAL A 94 2.23 10.70 5.94
N PRO A 95 3.28 10.60 5.10
CA PRO A 95 4.31 9.59 5.28
C PRO A 95 4.97 9.67 6.65
N GLN A 96 5.03 8.53 7.36
CA GLN A 96 5.77 8.41 8.62
C GLN A 96 7.07 7.62 8.41
N LEU A 97 6.99 6.49 7.69
CA LEU A 97 8.14 5.69 7.31
C LEU A 97 7.79 4.82 6.10
N LEU A 98 8.59 4.91 5.04
CA LEU A 98 8.33 4.23 3.77
C LEU A 98 9.56 3.40 3.39
N LEU A 99 9.56 2.12 3.75
CA LEU A 99 10.68 1.21 3.53
C LEU A 99 10.33 0.12 2.51
N GLN A 100 11.32 -0.22 1.69
CA GLN A 100 11.24 -1.33 0.74
C GLN A 100 12.64 -1.91 0.51
N LYS A 101 12.71 -3.17 0.05
CA LYS A 101 13.96 -3.76 -0.41
C LYS A 101 14.39 -3.13 -1.75
N PRO A 102 15.71 -3.07 -2.03
CA PRO A 102 16.24 -2.40 -3.22
C PRO A 102 15.92 -3.09 -4.55
N THR A 103 15.41 -4.33 -4.51
CA THR A 103 14.98 -5.02 -5.72
C THR A 103 13.60 -4.50 -6.12
N ALA A 104 13.53 -3.86 -7.28
CA ALA A 104 12.29 -3.35 -7.82
C ALA A 104 11.27 -4.47 -8.04
N LEU A 105 10.05 -4.27 -7.58
CA LEU A 105 8.92 -5.18 -7.80
C LEU A 105 8.34 -4.96 -9.20
N ARG A 106 8.11 -6.03 -9.95
CA ARG A 106 7.37 -6.06 -11.22
C ARG A 106 6.49 -7.30 -11.22
N ILE A 107 5.57 -7.36 -10.26
CA ILE A 107 4.78 -8.56 -9.98
C ILE A 107 3.37 -8.37 -10.50
N PHE A 108 2.85 -9.37 -11.21
CA PHE A 108 1.53 -9.38 -11.80
C PHE A 108 0.86 -10.73 -11.47
N ASP A 109 -0.10 -10.71 -10.56
CA ASP A 109 -0.93 -11.85 -10.14
C ASP A 109 -0.15 -13.04 -9.52
N ASP A 110 0.82 -12.75 -8.64
CA ASP A 110 1.54 -13.80 -7.89
C ASP A 110 0.80 -14.17 -6.60
N LYS A 111 0.23 -15.38 -6.60
CA LYS A 111 -0.53 -15.95 -5.49
C LYS A 111 0.32 -16.36 -4.28
N GLN A 112 1.64 -16.34 -4.39
CA GLN A 112 2.52 -16.72 -3.29
C GLN A 112 2.70 -15.60 -2.28
N LEU A 113 2.54 -14.34 -2.69
CA LEU A 113 2.75 -13.19 -1.82
C LEU A 113 1.73 -13.13 -0.69
N ALA A 114 2.19 -12.70 0.48
CA ALA A 114 1.31 -12.24 1.53
C ALA A 114 1.28 -10.70 1.50
N VAL A 115 0.12 -10.12 1.22
CA VAL A 115 -0.09 -8.67 1.22
C VAL A 115 -1.05 -8.32 2.35
N ARG A 116 -0.70 -7.27 3.11
CA ARG A 116 -1.50 -6.79 4.24
C ARG A 116 -1.76 -5.30 4.15
N LEU A 117 -2.96 -4.93 4.55
CA LEU A 117 -3.33 -3.56 4.87
C LEU A 117 -3.84 -3.53 6.31
N ALA A 118 -3.11 -2.87 7.22
CA ALA A 118 -3.59 -2.64 8.57
C ALA A 118 -4.03 -1.19 8.74
N THR A 119 -5.18 -0.99 9.36
CA THR A 119 -5.62 0.31 9.88
C THR A 119 -5.62 0.24 11.41
N VAL A 120 -4.91 1.16 12.05
CA VAL A 120 -4.73 1.19 13.51
C VAL A 120 -5.10 2.56 14.05
N THR A 121 -6.09 2.63 14.93
CA THR A 121 -6.42 3.88 15.64
C THR A 121 -5.74 3.86 17.00
N VAL A 122 -5.05 4.94 17.35
CA VAL A 122 -4.28 5.04 18.60
C VAL A 122 -4.69 6.24 19.44
N SER A 123 -4.45 6.18 20.75
CA SER A 123 -4.72 7.29 21.66
C SER A 123 -3.65 8.39 21.59
N ASP A 124 -2.43 8.04 21.21
CA ASP A 124 -1.28 8.96 21.10
C ASP A 124 -0.40 8.54 19.93
N SER A 125 -0.53 9.26 18.80
CA SER A 125 0.21 9.00 17.57
C SER A 125 1.72 9.16 17.73
N LYS A 126 2.17 10.12 18.56
CA LYS A 126 3.60 10.37 18.78
C LYS A 126 4.22 9.22 19.57
N ALA A 127 3.64 8.86 20.71
CA ALA A 127 4.13 7.75 21.52
C ALA A 127 4.11 6.42 20.75
N PHE A 128 3.09 6.21 19.91
CA PHE A 128 3.02 5.03 19.05
C PHE A 128 4.13 5.00 18.00
N SER A 129 4.43 6.14 17.35
CA SER A 129 5.52 6.25 16.38
C SER A 129 6.89 5.89 16.96
N GLU A 130 7.16 6.26 18.22
CA GLU A 130 8.41 5.94 18.93
C GLU A 130 8.57 4.43 19.20
N ILE A 131 7.50 3.64 19.04
CA ILE A 131 7.50 2.18 19.22
C ILE A 131 7.52 1.46 17.87
N VAL A 132 6.63 1.82 16.94
CA VAL A 132 6.44 1.07 15.69
C VAL A 132 7.53 1.36 14.65
N LEU A 133 8.05 2.59 14.57
CA LEU A 133 9.05 2.92 13.55
C LEU A 133 10.38 2.16 13.72
N PRO A 134 10.94 1.98 14.95
CA PRO A 134 12.11 1.12 15.16
C PRO A 134 11.87 -0.36 14.82
N GLU A 135 10.65 -0.85 15.04
CA GLU A 135 10.27 -2.22 14.68
C GLU A 135 10.32 -2.39 13.16
N MET A 136 9.65 -1.52 12.40
CA MET A 136 9.67 -1.55 10.94
C MET A 136 11.10 -1.47 10.37
N GLN A 137 11.95 -0.60 10.93
CA GLN A 137 13.35 -0.49 10.54
C GLN A 137 14.11 -1.81 10.76
N THR A 138 13.93 -2.41 11.94
CA THR A 138 14.58 -3.67 12.29
C THR A 138 14.10 -4.82 11.40
N SER A 139 12.80 -4.89 11.13
CA SER A 139 12.21 -5.88 10.22
C SER A 139 12.79 -5.76 8.82
N MET A 140 12.79 -4.56 8.26
CA MET A 140 13.33 -4.31 6.92
C MET A 140 14.83 -4.57 6.82
N GLU A 141 15.59 -4.43 7.90
CA GLU A 141 17.02 -4.75 7.94
C GLU A 141 17.28 -6.27 8.08
N LYS A 142 16.58 -6.94 9.00
CA LYS A 142 16.92 -8.32 9.42
C LYS A 142 16.11 -9.41 8.74
N GLU A 143 14.97 -9.07 8.15
CA GLU A 143 14.04 -10.06 7.60
C GLU A 143 14.04 -9.97 6.07
N ASP A 144 14.59 -10.98 5.40
CA ASP A 144 14.65 -11.02 3.93
C ASP A 144 13.27 -11.21 3.28
N GLY A 145 12.36 -11.87 4.00
CA GLY A 145 10.99 -12.13 3.56
C GLY A 145 10.05 -10.93 3.68
N VAL A 146 10.48 -9.81 4.28
CA VAL A 146 9.71 -8.56 4.36
C VAL A 146 10.19 -7.63 3.26
N TRP A 147 9.34 -7.39 2.25
CA TRP A 147 9.75 -6.67 1.04
C TRP A 147 9.37 -5.20 1.04
N VAL A 148 8.21 -4.87 1.62
CA VAL A 148 7.67 -3.51 1.71
C VAL A 148 7.03 -3.34 3.08
N MET A 149 7.32 -2.22 3.75
CA MET A 149 6.59 -1.74 4.93
C MET A 149 6.42 -0.24 4.82
N TYR A 150 5.22 0.21 4.50
CA TYR A 150 4.86 1.62 4.43
C TYR A 150 3.89 1.97 5.54
N ALA A 151 4.23 3.01 6.31
CA ALA A 151 3.38 3.58 7.34
C ALA A 151 3.08 5.05 7.03
N GLY A 152 1.81 5.42 7.12
CA GLY A 152 1.35 6.79 7.04
C GLY A 152 0.18 7.04 7.98
N THR A 153 0.01 8.28 8.40
CA THR A 153 -1.16 8.73 9.17
C THR A 153 -2.15 9.44 8.27
N ASP A 154 -3.44 9.26 8.51
CA ASP A 154 -4.49 10.01 7.82
C ASP A 154 -4.32 11.51 8.08
N VAL A 155 -4.33 12.31 7.02
CA VAL A 155 -4.29 13.78 7.10
C VAL A 155 -5.47 14.31 7.90
N ASP A 156 -6.65 13.71 7.72
CA ASP A 156 -7.88 14.16 8.37
C ASP A 156 -8.01 13.60 9.81
N ASN A 157 -7.35 12.46 10.09
CA ASN A 157 -7.36 11.81 11.39
C ASN A 157 -5.93 11.37 11.81
N PRO A 158 -5.10 12.28 12.37
CA PRO A 158 -3.67 11.99 12.63
C PRO A 158 -3.36 10.85 13.62
N ASN A 159 -4.38 10.36 14.33
CA ASN A 159 -4.33 9.21 15.23
C ASN A 159 -4.70 7.88 14.55
N THR A 160 -5.05 7.90 13.26
CA THR A 160 -5.34 6.72 12.46
C THR A 160 -4.16 6.45 11.52
N TRP A 161 -3.53 5.30 11.73
CA TRP A 161 -2.39 4.83 10.98
C TRP A 161 -2.81 3.79 9.94
N TYR A 162 -2.17 3.84 8.78
CA TYR A 162 -2.30 2.86 7.71
C TYR A 162 -0.94 2.24 7.44
N PHE A 163 -0.91 0.91 7.43
CA PHE A 163 0.26 0.11 7.11
C PHE A 163 -0.02 -0.71 5.85
N PHE A 164 0.79 -0.54 4.82
CA PHE A 164 0.78 -1.40 3.64
C PHE A 164 2.07 -2.22 3.62
N GLU A 165 1.91 -3.55 3.64
CA GLU A 165 3.02 -4.48 3.83
C GLU A 165 2.97 -5.58 2.77
N VAL A 166 4.14 -5.91 2.22
CA VAL A 166 4.30 -6.99 1.24
C VAL A 166 5.39 -7.92 1.75
N TYR A 167 5.04 -9.20 1.85
CA TYR A 167 5.93 -10.27 2.25
C TYR A 167 6.09 -11.27 1.11
N GLN A 168 7.25 -11.93 1.07
CA GLN A 168 7.55 -12.97 0.09
C GLN A 168 6.47 -14.05 0.04
N ASN A 169 5.91 -14.42 1.20
CA ASN A 169 4.81 -15.37 1.33
C ASN A 169 4.23 -15.35 2.75
N GLU A 170 3.18 -16.13 2.97
CA GLU A 170 2.53 -16.29 4.28
C GLU A 170 3.50 -16.80 5.35
N THR A 171 4.45 -17.69 5.02
CA THR A 171 5.46 -18.15 5.97
C THR A 171 6.35 -17.00 6.46
N ALA A 172 6.75 -16.08 5.58
CA ALA A 172 7.52 -14.90 5.96
C ALA A 172 6.71 -13.95 6.86
N TYR A 173 5.42 -13.75 6.57
CA TYR A 173 4.52 -12.98 7.43
C TYR A 173 4.38 -13.62 8.83
N GLU A 174 4.21 -14.93 8.92
CA GLU A 174 4.11 -15.61 10.21
C GLU A 174 5.43 -15.58 10.98
N GLN A 175 6.58 -15.72 10.30
CA GLN A 175 7.89 -15.57 10.93
C GLN A 175 8.10 -14.17 11.50
N HIS A 176 7.71 -13.14 10.75
CA HIS A 176 7.78 -11.74 11.17
C HIS A 176 7.08 -11.51 12.52
N ARG A 177 5.88 -12.06 12.68
CA ARG A 177 5.10 -11.95 13.92
C ARG A 177 5.74 -12.65 15.12
N GLU A 178 6.60 -13.62 14.87
CA GLU A 178 7.28 -14.39 15.91
C GLU A 178 8.61 -13.76 16.35
N THR A 179 9.09 -12.73 15.65
CA THR A 179 10.36 -12.07 15.95
C THR A 179 10.35 -11.33 17.29
N PRO A 180 11.52 -11.18 17.95
CA PRO A 180 11.62 -10.41 19.19
C PRO A 180 11.17 -8.94 19.06
N HIS A 181 11.52 -8.27 17.96
CA HIS A 181 11.17 -6.86 17.73
C HIS A 181 9.67 -6.67 17.47
N PHE A 182 9.01 -7.58 16.75
CA PHE A 182 7.54 -7.53 16.60
C PHE A 182 6.82 -7.75 17.94
N LYS A 183 7.28 -8.73 18.74
CA LYS A 183 6.70 -9.01 20.07
C LYS A 183 6.88 -7.82 21.04
N ASP A 184 8.04 -7.18 21.05
CA ASP A 184 8.30 -5.95 21.82
C ASP A 184 7.34 -4.82 21.40
N TYR A 185 7.16 -4.62 20.09
CA TYR A 185 6.21 -3.64 19.56
C TYR A 185 4.78 -3.89 20.07
N ILE A 186 4.28 -5.12 19.96
CA ILE A 186 2.92 -5.47 20.40
C ILE A 186 2.75 -5.22 21.90
N GLU A 187 3.73 -5.60 22.73
CA GLU A 187 3.67 -5.40 24.17
C GLU A 187 3.65 -3.91 24.54
N ARG A 188 4.57 -3.12 23.97
CA ARG A 188 4.73 -1.70 24.31
C ARG A 188 3.58 -0.84 23.80
N SER A 189 2.98 -1.21 22.67
CA SER A 189 1.87 -0.45 22.06
C SER A 189 0.49 -0.82 22.59
N ALA A 190 0.36 -1.91 23.37
CA ALA A 190 -0.92 -2.47 23.78
C ALA A 190 -1.90 -1.48 24.43
N LYS A 191 -1.39 -0.50 25.19
CA LYS A 191 -2.21 0.53 25.86
C LYS A 191 -2.55 1.73 24.97
N LEU A 192 -1.87 1.87 23.83
CA LEU A 192 -2.05 2.97 22.89
C LEU A 192 -3.04 2.61 21.79
N VAL A 193 -3.11 1.34 21.40
CA VAL A 193 -4.00 0.86 20.34
C VAL A 193 -5.45 0.82 20.85
N LEU A 194 -6.31 1.61 20.21
CA LEU A 194 -7.74 1.67 20.50
C LEU A 194 -8.54 0.72 19.60
N ASP A 195 -8.14 0.65 18.33
CA ASP A 195 -8.75 -0.24 17.33
C ASP A 195 -7.70 -0.70 16.33
N LYS A 196 -7.85 -1.93 15.83
CA LYS A 196 -7.00 -2.50 14.79
C LYS A 196 -7.85 -3.34 13.84
N HIS A 197 -7.81 -2.96 12.57
CA HIS A 197 -8.37 -3.75 11.47
C HIS A 197 -7.25 -4.20 10.55
N LEU A 198 -7.08 -5.52 10.41
CA LEU A 198 -6.09 -6.12 9.51
C LEU A 198 -6.81 -6.79 8.34
N GLN A 199 -6.45 -6.39 7.13
CA GLN A 199 -6.97 -6.97 5.90
C GLN A 199 -5.87 -7.75 5.19
N THR A 200 -6.16 -9.00 4.85
CA THR A 200 -5.39 -9.73 3.83
C THR A 200 -5.84 -9.25 2.46
N LEU A 201 -4.90 -9.05 1.55
CA LEU A 201 -5.15 -8.63 0.18
C LEU A 201 -4.56 -9.66 -0.80
N HIS A 202 -5.19 -9.84 -1.96
CA HIS A 202 -4.56 -10.48 -3.10
C HIS A 202 -3.83 -9.41 -3.93
N GLY A 203 -2.54 -9.61 -4.15
CA GLY A 203 -1.68 -8.69 -4.89
C GLY A 203 -1.81 -8.82 -6.41
N ASP A 204 -2.69 -8.04 -7.04
CA ASP A 204 -2.91 -8.12 -8.49
C ASP A 204 -1.73 -7.58 -9.30
N MET A 205 -1.24 -6.39 -8.94
CA MET A 205 -0.16 -5.69 -9.67
C MET A 205 0.67 -4.90 -8.69
N LEU A 206 1.92 -5.27 -8.47
CA LEU A 206 2.82 -4.58 -7.56
C LEU A 206 4.07 -4.10 -8.28
N VAL A 207 4.21 -2.77 -8.36
CA VAL A 207 5.36 -2.13 -9.00
C VAL A 207 5.96 -1.02 -8.14
N ASN A 208 7.29 -0.97 -8.03
CA ASN A 208 8.01 0.12 -7.37
C ASN A 208 9.42 0.32 -7.96
N ARG A 209 10.15 1.36 -7.55
CA ARG A 209 11.47 1.68 -8.16
C ARG A 209 12.68 0.93 -7.59
N GLY A 210 12.52 0.15 -6.52
CA GLY A 210 13.66 -0.40 -5.77
C GLY A 210 14.24 0.65 -4.82
#